data_AF-T0MFN7-F1
#
_entry.id   AF-T0MFN7-F1
#
_cell.length_a   1.000
_cell.length_b   1.000
_cell.length_c   1.000
_cell.angle_alpha   90.00
_cell.angle_beta   90.00
_cell.angle_gamma   90.00
#
_symmetry.space_group_name_H-M   'P 1'
#
loop_
_entity.id
_entity.type
_entity.pdbx_description
1 polymer ?
#
loop_
_entity_poly.entity_id
_entity_poly.type
_entity_poly.pdbx_seq_one_letter_code
_entity_poly.pdbx_strand_id
1 'polypeptide(L)'
;MGTVRNVQGAKEQAMVNIAINKEHGNKLKTMWIDVKKSYDSVEHRYLLACVSKLNLSQWIVTFLESIISQWHIEIKSGVETILEKKIERGILQGVSLSPLLFVLCMDLLSRKLNLMYPKVEINLKEKDFITNHLLFNDDIKLLAKTEVTLKSINEETKKFFATVGLEINQRKSAANCTRYESDAVILEGHQGYKYLGITEDASIIVKKEIFKS
;
A
#
# COMPACT_ATOMS: atom_id res chain seq x y z
N MET A 1 1.37 25.54 -11.48
CA MET A 1 1.03 24.63 -10.37
C MET A 1 2.33 24.13 -9.78
N GLY A 2 2.74 24.75 -8.67
CA GLY A 2 4.08 24.59 -8.10
C GLY A 2 4.23 23.26 -7.37
N THR A 3 5.35 22.59 -7.64
CA THR A 3 5.91 21.54 -6.82
C THR A 3 6.16 22.06 -5.40
N VAL A 4 5.28 21.70 -4.47
CA VAL A 4 5.46 21.99 -3.05
C VAL A 4 6.68 21.19 -2.57
N ARG A 5 7.71 21.91 -2.12
CA ARG A 5 9.05 21.42 -1.73
C ARG A 5 9.09 20.48 -0.50
N ASN A 6 7.99 19.88 -0.08
CA ASN A 6 7.90 19.08 1.15
C ASN A 6 7.03 17.81 1.03
N VAL A 7 6.79 17.28 -0.18
CA VAL A 7 6.17 15.95 -0.31
C VAL A 7 7.25 14.87 -0.12
N GLN A 8 7.75 14.75 1.11
CA GLN A 8 8.87 13.88 1.48
C GLN A 8 8.48 12.40 1.61
N GLY A 9 7.18 12.06 1.63
CA GLY A 9 6.71 10.72 1.99
C GLY A 9 7.34 9.57 1.21
N ALA A 10 7.40 9.64 -0.13
CA ALA A 10 7.99 8.57 -0.94
C ALA A 10 9.51 8.43 -0.71
N LYS A 11 10.22 9.57 -0.58
CA LYS A 11 11.67 9.58 -0.33
C LYS A 11 12.01 9.07 1.06
N GLU A 12 11.24 9.50 2.07
CA GLU A 12 11.37 9.00 3.45
C GLU A 12 11.13 7.51 3.51
N GLN A 13 10.04 7.02 2.90
CA GLN A 13 9.73 5.60 2.88
C GLN A 13 10.82 4.78 2.16
N ALA A 14 11.36 5.32 1.06
CA ALA A 14 12.48 4.72 0.35
C ALA A 14 13.77 4.70 1.21
N MET A 15 14.06 5.76 1.97
CA MET A 15 15.19 5.80 2.90
C MET A 15 15.03 4.83 4.07
N VAL A 16 13.84 4.76 4.67
CA VAL A 16 13.49 3.79 5.72
C VAL A 16 13.70 2.37 5.19
N ASN A 17 13.18 2.08 4.00
CA ASN A 17 13.38 0.78 3.36
C ASN A 17 14.87 0.41 3.22
N ILE A 18 15.71 1.33 2.70
CA ILE A 18 17.16 1.10 2.60
C ILE A 18 17.79 0.85 3.97
N ALA A 19 17.41 1.63 4.99
CA ALA A 19 17.94 1.49 6.34
C ALA A 19 17.58 0.13 6.95
N ILE A 20 16.33 -0.33 6.79
CA ILE A 20 15.88 -1.66 7.23
C ILE A 20 16.75 -2.75 6.62
N ASN A 21 16.91 -2.74 5.29
CA ASN A 21 17.61 -3.83 4.62
C ASN A 21 19.08 -3.87 5.03
N LYS A 22 19.74 -2.70 5.14
CA LYS A 22 21.14 -2.61 5.59
C LYS A 22 21.34 -3.07 7.03
N GLU A 23 20.47 -2.67 7.96
CA GLU A 23 20.55 -3.05 9.37
C GLU A 23 20.47 -4.57 9.56
N HIS A 24 19.64 -5.24 8.74
CA HIS A 24 19.49 -6.70 8.74
C HIS A 24 20.45 -7.40 7.75
N GLY A 25 21.50 -6.72 7.29
CA GLY A 25 22.54 -7.29 6.42
C GLY A 25 22.02 -7.80 5.08
N ASN A 26 20.92 -7.24 4.58
CA ASN A 26 20.23 -7.61 3.34
C ASN A 26 19.76 -9.08 3.31
N LYS A 27 19.41 -9.65 4.48
CA LYS A 27 18.99 -11.06 4.62
C LYS A 27 17.49 -11.22 4.82
N LEU A 28 16.71 -10.14 4.78
CA LEU A 28 15.27 -10.20 4.95
C LEU A 28 14.61 -10.94 3.79
N LYS A 29 13.48 -11.57 4.12
CA LYS A 29 12.54 -12.12 3.15
C LYS A 29 11.48 -11.07 2.91
N THR A 30 11.21 -10.82 1.64
CA THR A 30 10.44 -9.68 1.19
C THR A 30 9.52 -10.05 0.05
N MET A 31 8.32 -9.47 0.10
CA MET A 31 7.35 -9.48 -0.98
C MET A 31 6.91 -8.04 -1.25
N TRP A 32 7.06 -7.61 -2.49
CA TRP A 32 6.51 -6.37 -3.02
C TRP A 32 5.18 -6.68 -3.67
N ILE A 33 4.12 -6.01 -3.21
CA ILE A 33 2.75 -6.21 -3.64
C ILE A 33 2.29 -4.92 -4.32
N ASP A 34 1.97 -5.02 -5.60
CA ASP A 34 1.21 -4.00 -6.35
C ASP A 34 -0.27 -4.36 -6.23
N VAL A 35 -1.09 -3.40 -5.77
CA VAL A 35 -2.54 -3.61 -5.63
C VAL A 35 -3.24 -3.20 -6.93
N LYS A 36 -3.98 -4.12 -7.57
CA LYS A 36 -4.72 -3.82 -8.81
C LYS A 36 -5.76 -2.74 -8.54
N LYS A 37 -5.65 -1.62 -9.26
CA LYS A 37 -6.64 -0.52 -9.23
C LYS A 37 -7.08 -0.19 -7.81
N SER A 38 -6.11 0.03 -6.92
CA SER A 38 -6.32 0.11 -5.47
C SER A 38 -7.47 1.05 -5.07
N TYR A 39 -7.47 2.27 -5.62
CA TYR A 39 -8.52 3.26 -5.39
C TYR A 39 -9.87 2.79 -5.94
N ASP A 40 -9.93 2.23 -7.15
CA ASP A 40 -11.21 1.85 -7.80
C ASP A 40 -11.86 0.59 -7.21
N SER A 41 -11.14 -0.15 -6.37
CA SER A 41 -11.54 -1.50 -5.95
C SER A 41 -12.12 -1.58 -4.54
N VAL A 42 -11.91 -0.54 -3.70
CA VAL A 42 -12.38 -0.54 -2.30
C VAL A 42 -13.90 -0.61 -2.22
N GLU A 43 -14.44 -1.62 -1.55
CA GLU A 43 -15.87 -1.76 -1.31
C GLU A 43 -16.41 -0.62 -0.42
N HIS A 44 -17.46 0.07 -0.88
CA HIS A 44 -18.06 1.18 -0.12
C HIS A 44 -18.58 0.72 1.24
N ARG A 45 -19.13 -0.50 1.32
CA ARG A 45 -19.57 -1.09 2.60
C ARG A 45 -18.43 -1.18 3.61
N TYR A 46 -17.23 -1.53 3.16
CA TYR A 46 -16.05 -1.58 4.02
C TYR A 46 -15.60 -0.18 4.42
N LEU A 47 -15.53 0.76 3.47
CA LEU A 47 -15.14 2.14 3.72
C LEU A 47 -16.07 2.83 4.72
N LEU A 48 -17.39 2.69 4.55
CA LEU A 48 -18.40 3.21 5.47
C LEU A 48 -18.24 2.61 6.88
N ALA A 49 -18.00 1.30 6.98
CA ALA A 49 -17.74 0.64 8.26
C ALA A 49 -16.44 1.10 8.94
N CYS A 50 -15.45 1.57 8.17
CA CYS A 50 -14.25 2.20 8.73
C CYS A 50 -14.58 3.59 9.28
N VAL A 51 -15.29 4.40 8.49
CA VAL A 51 -15.72 5.76 8.87
C VAL A 51 -16.59 5.75 10.12
N SER A 52 -17.55 4.83 10.21
CA SER A 52 -18.47 4.71 11.34
C SER A 52 -17.78 4.31 12.66
N LYS A 53 -16.57 3.75 12.58
CA LYS A 53 -15.75 3.37 13.74
C LYS A 53 -14.73 4.42 14.14
N LEU A 54 -14.64 5.53 13.40
CA LEU A 54 -13.81 6.66 13.79
C LEU A 54 -14.42 7.31 15.02
N ASN A 55 -13.59 7.55 16.04
CA ASN A 55 -14.00 8.27 17.24
C ASN A 55 -14.04 9.79 16.99
N LEU A 56 -14.83 10.21 15.99
CA LEU A 56 -15.03 11.60 15.58
C LEU A 56 -16.43 12.07 15.98
N SER A 57 -16.64 13.39 15.96
CA SER A 57 -17.97 13.95 16.18
C SER A 57 -18.98 13.38 15.18
N GLN A 58 -20.18 13.02 15.66
CA GLN A 58 -21.22 12.37 14.86
C GLN A 58 -21.53 13.10 13.55
N TRP A 59 -21.52 14.44 13.56
CA TRP A 59 -21.77 15.23 12.36
C TRP A 59 -20.72 15.01 11.27
N ILE A 60 -19.45 14.76 11.62
CA ILE A 60 -18.36 14.47 10.67
C ILE A 60 -18.58 13.09 10.06
N VAL A 61 -18.89 12.09 10.90
CA VAL A 61 -19.17 10.72 10.45
C VAL A 61 -20.33 10.72 9.45
N THR A 62 -21.44 11.35 9.82
CA THR A 62 -22.62 11.46 8.95
C THR A 62 -22.32 12.24 7.67
N PHE A 63 -21.50 13.29 7.73
CA PHE A 63 -21.06 14.03 6.54
C PHE A 63 -20.26 13.14 5.58
N LEU A 64 -19.29 12.38 6.11
CA LEU A 64 -18.46 11.46 5.31
C LEU A 64 -19.30 10.34 4.70
N GLU A 65 -20.17 9.71 5.48
CA GLU A 65 -21.08 8.65 5.01
C GLU A 65 -22.00 9.15 3.89
N SER A 66 -22.52 10.37 4.06
CA SER A 66 -23.38 11.03 3.07
C SER A 66 -22.64 11.31 1.76
N ILE A 67 -21.40 11.81 1.83
CA ILE A 67 -20.57 12.05 0.65
C ILE A 67 -20.26 10.76 -0.09
N ILE A 68 -19.77 9.73 0.62
CA ILE A 68 -19.39 8.44 0.02
C ILE A 68 -20.59 7.81 -0.69
N SER A 69 -21.77 7.85 -0.08
CA SER A 69 -23.00 7.25 -0.62
C SER A 69 -23.54 7.93 -1.88
N GLN A 70 -23.14 9.18 -2.13
CA GLN A 70 -23.59 10.03 -3.24
C GLN A 70 -22.57 10.14 -4.39
N TRP A 71 -21.45 9.40 -4.32
CA TRP A 71 -20.45 9.42 -5.37
C TRP A 71 -21.03 8.94 -6.71
N HIS A 72 -20.91 9.80 -7.72
CA HIS A 72 -21.32 9.55 -9.09
C HIS A 72 -20.30 10.16 -10.05
N ILE A 73 -20.25 9.61 -11.26
CA ILE A 73 -19.42 10.10 -12.37
C ILE A 73 -20.37 10.61 -13.45
N GLU A 74 -20.13 11.83 -13.88
CA GLU A 74 -20.77 12.43 -15.04
C GLU A 74 -19.72 12.75 -16.11
N ILE A 75 -19.88 12.22 -17.32
CA ILE A 75 -19.00 12.49 -18.47
C ILE A 75 -19.78 13.36 -19.45
N LYS A 76 -19.24 14.54 -19.75
CA LYS A 76 -19.83 15.50 -20.70
C LYS A 76 -18.98 15.67 -21.95
N SER A 77 -19.63 15.85 -23.08
CA SER A 77 -19.02 16.40 -24.31
C SER A 77 -19.72 17.71 -24.65
N GLY A 78 -19.06 18.82 -24.35
CA GLY A 78 -19.67 20.15 -24.43
C GLY A 78 -20.78 20.29 -23.39
N VAL A 79 -22.01 20.51 -23.85
CA VAL A 79 -23.20 20.64 -23.01
C VAL A 79 -23.97 19.33 -22.81
N GLU A 80 -23.61 18.28 -23.56
CA GLU A 80 -24.31 16.99 -23.54
C GLU A 80 -23.67 16.04 -22.52
N THR A 81 -24.50 15.42 -21.68
CA THR A 81 -24.09 14.35 -20.76
C THR A 81 -24.10 13.01 -21.51
N ILE A 82 -22.91 12.46 -21.72
CA ILE A 82 -22.70 11.17 -22.42
C ILE A 82 -22.94 9.99 -21.48
N LEU A 83 -22.55 10.14 -20.22
CA LEU A 83 -22.66 9.09 -19.22
C LEU A 83 -22.90 9.70 -17.85
N GLU A 84 -23.89 9.18 -17.15
CA GLU A 84 -24.08 9.40 -15.73
C GLU A 84 -24.15 8.03 -15.06
N LYS A 85 -23.27 7.79 -14.09
CA LYS A 85 -23.22 6.50 -13.39
C LYS A 85 -22.85 6.69 -11.93
N LYS A 86 -23.63 6.06 -11.05
CA LYS A 86 -23.29 5.94 -9.63
C LYS A 86 -22.04 5.07 -9.45
N ILE A 87 -21.16 5.50 -8.56
CA ILE A 87 -19.99 4.70 -8.17
C ILE A 87 -20.44 3.69 -7.12
N GLU A 88 -20.32 2.40 -7.44
CA GLU A 88 -20.71 1.31 -6.54
C GLU A 88 -19.54 0.81 -5.67
N ARG A 89 -18.31 1.05 -6.11
CA ARG A 89 -17.08 0.75 -5.40
C ARG A 89 -15.95 1.71 -5.80
N GLY A 90 -14.97 1.81 -4.94
CA GLY A 90 -13.77 2.61 -5.10
C GLY A 90 -13.87 3.99 -4.47
N ILE A 91 -12.71 4.62 -4.29
CA ILE A 91 -12.50 5.95 -3.73
C ILE A 91 -12.22 6.90 -4.89
N LEU A 92 -12.97 8.00 -4.97
CA LEU A 92 -12.83 9.02 -6.01
C LEU A 92 -11.40 9.56 -6.10
N GLN A 93 -10.73 9.42 -7.23
CA GLN A 93 -9.41 10.03 -7.41
C GLN A 93 -9.53 11.53 -7.69
N GLY A 94 -8.51 12.31 -7.30
CA GLY A 94 -8.46 13.77 -7.54
C GLY A 94 -9.13 14.63 -6.45
N VAL A 95 -9.78 14.03 -5.47
CA VAL A 95 -10.28 14.72 -4.26
C VAL A 95 -9.21 14.68 -3.17
N SER A 96 -9.04 15.78 -2.43
CA SER A 96 -8.03 15.90 -1.37
C SER A 96 -8.18 14.91 -0.23
N LEU A 97 -9.40 14.42 0.00
CA LEU A 97 -9.75 13.47 1.06
C LEU A 97 -9.37 12.01 0.71
N SER A 98 -9.22 11.70 -0.57
CA SER A 98 -9.10 10.33 -1.05
C SER A 98 -7.86 9.57 -0.55
N PRO A 99 -6.66 10.19 -0.50
CA PRO A 99 -5.50 9.54 0.10
C PRO A 99 -5.73 9.18 1.58
N LEU A 100 -6.42 10.05 2.34
CA LEU A 100 -6.71 9.79 3.75
C LEU A 100 -7.72 8.64 3.91
N LEU A 101 -8.76 8.59 3.08
CA LEU A 101 -9.72 7.47 3.09
C LEU A 101 -9.03 6.15 2.76
N PHE A 102 -8.11 6.16 1.80
CA PHE A 102 -7.35 4.96 1.46
C PHE A 102 -6.44 4.52 2.61
N VAL A 103 -5.74 5.45 3.26
CA VAL A 103 -4.93 5.16 4.46
C VAL A 103 -5.80 4.59 5.59
N LEU A 104 -7.00 5.13 5.82
CA LEU A 104 -7.93 4.60 6.83
C LEU A 104 -8.34 3.16 6.54
N CYS A 105 -8.59 2.81 5.28
CA CYS A 105 -8.85 1.42 4.90
C CYS A 105 -7.67 0.52 5.22
N MET A 106 -6.44 0.96 4.94
CA MET A 106 -5.24 0.14 5.11
C MET A 106 -4.71 0.09 6.55
N ASP A 107 -5.08 1.05 7.42
CA ASP A 107 -4.65 1.11 8.83
C ASP A 107 -5.03 -0.17 9.60
N LEU A 108 -6.21 -0.73 9.32
CA LEU A 108 -6.66 -1.98 9.96
C LEU A 108 -5.76 -3.18 9.59
N LEU A 109 -5.28 -3.26 8.35
CA LEU A 109 -4.27 -4.25 7.97
C LEU A 109 -2.99 -4.01 8.76
N SER A 110 -2.50 -2.77 8.80
CA SER A 110 -1.26 -2.44 9.48
C SER A 110 -1.27 -2.84 10.96
N ARG A 111 -2.33 -2.49 11.68
CA ARG A 111 -2.52 -2.87 13.08
C ARG A 111 -2.58 -4.38 13.25
N LYS A 112 -3.33 -5.08 12.40
CA LYS A 112 -3.48 -6.53 12.48
C LYS A 112 -2.15 -7.24 12.26
N LEU A 113 -1.38 -6.84 11.25
CA LEU A 113 -0.08 -7.43 10.97
C LEU A 113 0.91 -7.18 12.11
N ASN A 114 0.96 -5.95 12.63
CA ASN A 114 1.84 -5.59 13.74
C ASN A 114 1.46 -6.25 15.07
N LEU A 115 0.19 -6.62 15.26
CA LEU A 115 -0.26 -7.35 16.46
C LEU A 115 0.07 -8.85 16.37
N MET A 116 -0.10 -9.44 15.19
CA MET A 116 -0.10 -10.90 15.02
C MET A 116 1.26 -11.49 14.66
N TYR A 117 2.17 -10.71 14.05
CA TYR A 117 3.41 -11.23 13.48
C TYR A 117 4.67 -10.54 13.99
N PRO A 118 5.81 -11.26 14.05
CA PRO A 118 7.09 -10.68 14.39
C PRO A 118 7.43 -9.47 13.53
N LYS A 119 8.04 -8.46 14.14
CA LYS A 119 8.47 -7.22 13.47
C LYS A 119 9.98 -7.24 13.21
N VAL A 120 10.41 -6.41 12.28
CA VAL A 120 11.81 -6.03 12.10
C VAL A 120 12.04 -4.66 12.71
N GLU A 121 13.22 -4.47 13.28
CA GLU A 121 13.59 -3.28 14.04
C GLU A 121 14.72 -2.54 13.34
N ILE A 122 14.70 -1.21 13.40
CA ILE A 122 15.84 -0.35 13.07
C ILE A 122 16.09 0.55 14.28
N ASN A 123 17.32 0.56 14.75
CA ASN A 123 17.77 1.55 15.72
C ASN A 123 18.18 2.82 14.95
N LEU A 124 17.26 3.75 14.72
CA LEU A 124 17.64 5.09 14.30
C LEU A 124 18.01 5.87 15.57
N LYS A 125 19.10 6.65 15.53
CA LYS A 125 19.68 7.36 16.69
C LYS A 125 18.68 8.12 17.57
N GLU A 126 17.53 8.50 17.03
CA GLU A 126 16.49 9.28 17.71
C GLU A 126 15.16 8.51 17.91
N LYS A 127 14.95 7.36 17.25
CA LYS A 127 13.70 6.59 17.33
C LYS A 127 13.84 5.17 16.79
N ASP A 128 13.35 4.20 17.55
CA ASP A 128 13.23 2.83 17.05
C ASP A 128 12.08 2.71 16.07
N PHE A 129 12.38 2.23 14.86
CA PHE A 129 11.37 1.94 13.85
C PHE A 129 11.11 0.44 13.83
N ILE A 130 9.90 0.04 14.21
CA ILE A 130 9.53 -1.37 14.40
C ILE A 130 8.28 -1.69 13.57
N THR A 131 8.45 -2.47 12.50
CA THR A 131 7.33 -2.87 11.63
C THR A 131 7.61 -4.20 10.95
N ASN A 132 6.59 -4.85 10.39
CA ASN A 132 6.74 -6.00 9.48
C ASN A 132 6.29 -5.70 8.05
N HIS A 133 5.98 -4.43 7.75
CA HIS A 133 5.53 -4.01 6.44
C HIS A 133 5.71 -2.50 6.23
N LEU A 134 5.76 -2.07 4.98
CA LEU A 134 5.69 -0.67 4.54
C LEU A 134 4.49 -0.51 3.62
N LEU A 135 3.62 0.46 3.90
CA LEU A 135 2.47 0.82 3.07
C LEU A 135 2.72 2.17 2.43
N PHE A 136 2.59 2.25 1.11
CA PHE A 136 2.59 3.51 0.40
C PHE A 136 1.59 3.45 -0.75
N ASN A 137 0.36 3.93 -0.51
CA ASN A 137 -0.75 3.81 -1.46
C ASN A 137 -0.92 2.35 -1.95
N ASP A 138 -0.83 2.13 -3.26
CA ASP A 138 -0.89 0.83 -3.94
C ASP A 138 0.36 -0.04 -3.83
N ASP A 139 1.47 0.53 -3.35
CA ASP A 139 2.74 -0.17 -3.15
C ASP A 139 2.87 -0.68 -1.70
N ILE A 140 2.79 -1.99 -1.51
CA ILE A 140 2.99 -2.63 -0.21
C ILE A 140 4.27 -3.45 -0.23
N LYS A 141 5.10 -3.31 0.80
CA LYS A 141 6.28 -4.16 1.00
C LYS A 141 6.15 -4.92 2.31
N LEU A 142 6.08 -6.24 2.23
CA LEU A 142 6.09 -7.14 3.40
C LEU A 142 7.52 -7.53 3.75
N LEU A 143 7.83 -7.62 5.05
CA LEU A 143 9.17 -7.84 5.57
C LEU A 143 9.15 -8.90 6.67
N ALA A 144 10.02 -9.91 6.56
CA ALA A 144 10.20 -10.90 7.63
C ALA A 144 11.62 -11.46 7.65
N LYS A 145 12.02 -12.02 8.80
CA LYS A 145 13.31 -12.72 8.94
C LYS A 145 13.30 -14.13 8.32
N THR A 146 12.12 -14.75 8.17
CA THR A 146 11.97 -16.11 7.64
C THR A 146 10.88 -16.17 6.57
N GLU A 147 11.01 -17.12 5.65
CA GLU A 147 10.02 -17.34 4.57
C GLU A 147 8.68 -17.82 5.12
N VAL A 148 8.70 -18.58 6.23
CA VAL A 148 7.49 -19.07 6.90
C VAL A 148 6.69 -17.91 7.48
N THR A 149 7.36 -16.98 8.16
CA THR A 149 6.71 -15.77 8.70
C THR A 149 6.16 -14.89 7.58
N LEU A 150 6.94 -14.66 6.52
CA LEU A 150 6.49 -13.88 5.36
C LEU A 150 5.22 -14.50 4.75
N LYS A 151 5.14 -15.83 4.69
CA LYS A 151 4.00 -16.54 4.12
C LYS A 151 2.75 -16.29 4.96
N SER A 152 2.87 -16.39 6.28
CA SER A 152 1.75 -16.11 7.19
C SER A 152 1.25 -14.66 7.06
N ILE A 153 2.16 -13.68 6.93
CA ILE A 153 1.82 -12.27 6.71
C ILE A 153 1.09 -12.09 5.37
N ASN A 154 1.58 -12.71 4.29
CA ASN A 154 0.94 -12.63 2.96
C ASN A 154 -0.46 -13.26 2.95
N GLU A 155 -0.63 -14.44 3.56
CA GLU A 155 -1.96 -15.08 3.65
C GLU A 155 -2.96 -14.23 4.44
N GLU A 156 -2.52 -13.56 5.50
CA GLU A 156 -3.36 -12.63 6.23
C GLU A 156 -3.71 -11.38 5.41
N THR A 157 -2.73 -10.88 4.65
CA THR A 157 -2.92 -9.77 3.71
C THR A 157 -3.94 -10.13 2.63
N LYS A 158 -3.90 -11.35 2.08
CA LYS A 158 -4.87 -11.84 1.08
C LYS A 158 -6.29 -11.94 1.64
N LYS A 159 -6.45 -12.46 2.86
CA LYS A 159 -7.77 -12.51 3.54
C LYS A 159 -8.33 -11.10 3.77
N PHE A 160 -7.47 -10.18 4.18
CA PHE A 160 -7.85 -8.79 4.35
C PHE A 160 -8.26 -8.16 3.00
N PHE A 161 -7.47 -8.36 1.95
CA PHE A 161 -7.74 -7.86 0.61
C PHE A 161 -9.11 -8.32 0.10
N ALA A 162 -9.43 -9.60 0.25
CA ALA A 162 -10.74 -10.15 -0.10
C ALA A 162 -11.90 -9.48 0.67
N THR A 163 -11.67 -9.02 1.90
CA THR A 163 -12.67 -8.31 2.72
C THR A 163 -12.89 -6.88 2.26
N VAL A 164 -11.81 -6.20 1.83
CA VAL A 164 -11.83 -4.80 1.37
C VAL A 164 -12.25 -4.68 -0.09
N GLY A 165 -12.15 -5.76 -0.88
CA GLY A 165 -12.34 -5.75 -2.33
C GLY A 165 -11.05 -5.49 -3.12
N LEU A 166 -9.88 -5.58 -2.48
CA LEU A 166 -8.58 -5.40 -3.12
C LEU A 166 -8.08 -6.72 -3.71
N GLU A 167 -7.22 -6.61 -4.73
CA GLU A 167 -6.57 -7.76 -5.36
C GLU A 167 -5.08 -7.51 -5.56
N ILE A 168 -4.27 -8.55 -5.38
CA ILE A 168 -2.84 -8.53 -5.72
C ILE A 168 -2.68 -8.58 -7.24
N ASN A 169 -1.84 -7.70 -7.77
CA ASN A 169 -1.43 -7.73 -9.16
C ASN A 169 -0.21 -8.63 -9.35
N GLN A 170 -0.45 -9.94 -9.49
CA GLN A 170 0.62 -10.94 -9.60
C GLN A 170 1.75 -10.56 -10.59
N ARG A 171 1.40 -9.96 -11.74
CA ARG A 171 2.38 -9.58 -12.79
C ARG A 171 3.25 -8.38 -12.41
N LYS A 172 2.80 -7.55 -11.48
CA LYS A 172 3.52 -6.37 -10.97
C LYS A 172 3.97 -6.52 -9.52
N SER A 173 3.68 -7.65 -8.90
CA SER A 173 4.20 -8.03 -7.59
C SER A 173 5.44 -8.89 -7.74
N ALA A 174 6.34 -8.82 -6.76
CA ALA A 174 7.56 -9.61 -6.76
C ALA A 174 7.87 -10.17 -5.37
N ALA A 175 8.65 -11.25 -5.30
CA ALA A 175 9.17 -11.80 -4.05
C ALA A 175 10.62 -12.26 -4.21
N ASN A 176 11.42 -12.18 -3.15
CA ASN A 176 12.81 -12.65 -3.16
C ASN A 176 13.00 -14.08 -2.60
N CYS A 177 11.92 -14.86 -2.54
CA CYS A 177 11.94 -16.24 -2.08
C CYS A 177 10.96 -17.10 -2.86
N THR A 178 11.27 -18.37 -3.03
CA THR A 178 10.71 -19.27 -4.06
C THR A 178 9.27 -19.74 -3.81
N ARG A 179 8.59 -19.24 -2.76
CA ARG A 179 7.31 -19.81 -2.29
C ARG A 179 6.07 -19.00 -2.68
N TYR A 180 6.19 -18.07 -3.62
CA TYR A 180 5.17 -17.06 -3.96
C TYR A 180 4.76 -17.00 -5.44
N GLU A 181 5.09 -18.02 -6.23
CA GLU A 181 4.85 -18.03 -7.69
C GLU A 181 3.38 -17.77 -8.07
N SER A 182 2.43 -18.15 -7.20
CA SER A 182 0.99 -17.90 -7.41
C SER A 182 0.57 -16.44 -7.19
N ASP A 183 1.34 -15.68 -6.40
CA ASP A 183 0.96 -14.35 -5.91
C ASP A 183 1.89 -13.24 -6.43
N ALA A 184 3.11 -13.59 -6.85
CA ALA A 184 4.13 -12.65 -7.31
C ALA A 184 5.17 -13.33 -8.21
N VAL A 185 5.87 -12.53 -9.01
CA VAL A 185 7.05 -12.98 -9.77
C VAL A 185 8.23 -13.18 -8.82
N ILE A 186 8.92 -14.32 -8.90
CA ILE A 186 10.12 -14.55 -8.10
C ILE A 186 11.29 -13.82 -8.74
N LEU A 187 11.97 -12.95 -7.98
CA LEU A 187 13.18 -12.28 -8.45
C LEU A 187 14.35 -13.26 -8.45
N GLU A 188 14.96 -13.46 -9.62
CA GLU A 188 16.15 -14.30 -9.78
C GLU A 188 17.34 -13.51 -10.32
N GLY A 189 18.55 -13.83 -9.82
CA GLY A 189 19.82 -13.30 -10.31
C GLY A 189 19.87 -11.77 -10.41
N HIS A 190 20.00 -11.26 -11.64
CA HIS A 190 20.12 -9.83 -11.94
C HIS A 190 18.76 -9.15 -12.19
N GLN A 191 17.63 -9.79 -11.90
CA GLN A 191 16.33 -9.11 -11.97
C GLN A 191 16.23 -8.03 -10.89
N GLY A 192 15.39 -7.03 -11.12
CA GLY A 192 15.19 -5.93 -10.19
C GLY A 192 13.73 -5.54 -10.13
N TYR A 193 13.27 -5.16 -8.95
CA TYR A 193 11.95 -4.63 -8.71
C TYR A 193 12.06 -3.14 -8.38
N LYS A 194 11.27 -2.31 -9.08
CA LYS A 194 11.25 -0.86 -8.85
C LYS A 194 10.22 -0.52 -7.78
N TYR A 195 10.68 -0.30 -6.55
CA TYR A 195 9.85 0.11 -5.41
C TYR A 195 10.09 1.59 -5.09
N LEU A 196 9.06 2.42 -5.19
CA LEU A 196 9.12 3.87 -4.90
C LEU A 196 10.26 4.61 -5.63
N GLY A 197 10.55 4.20 -6.87
CA GLY A 197 11.61 4.78 -7.70
C GLY A 197 13.00 4.18 -7.47
N ILE A 198 13.15 3.23 -6.54
CA ILE A 198 14.42 2.54 -6.26
C ILE A 198 14.35 1.09 -6.77
N THR A 199 15.34 0.68 -7.56
CA THR A 199 15.43 -0.70 -8.07
C THR A 199 16.18 -1.58 -7.07
N GLU A 200 15.52 -2.62 -6.56
CA GLU A 200 16.06 -3.62 -5.64
C GLU A 200 16.16 -4.99 -6.33
N ASP A 201 17.27 -5.71 -6.15
CA ASP A 201 17.39 -7.10 -6.63
C ASP A 201 16.83 -8.12 -5.61
N ALA A 202 17.00 -9.41 -5.90
CA ALA A 202 16.61 -10.50 -4.99
C ALA A 202 17.37 -10.46 -3.65
N SER A 203 18.58 -9.90 -3.63
CA SER A 203 19.33 -9.66 -2.39
C SER A 203 18.86 -8.38 -1.68
N ILE A 204 17.84 -7.69 -2.19
CA ILE A 204 17.33 -6.41 -1.67
C ILE A 204 18.43 -5.33 -1.66
N ILE A 205 19.44 -5.48 -2.53
CA ILE A 205 20.48 -4.49 -2.72
C ILE A 205 19.95 -3.48 -3.74
N VAL A 206 20.04 -2.21 -3.38
CA VAL A 206 19.71 -1.11 -4.30
C VAL A 206 20.70 -1.12 -5.46
N LYS A 207 20.20 -1.35 -6.67
CA LYS A 207 20.99 -1.17 -7.88
C LYS A 207 21.27 0.32 -8.04
N LYS A 208 22.52 0.65 -8.37
CA LYS A 208 22.92 2.01 -8.79
C LYS A 208 22.32 2.33 -10.16
N GLU A 209 21.00 2.36 -10.28
CA GLU A 209 20.35 3.17 -11.30
C GLU A 209 20.29 4.57 -10.74
N ILE A 210 21.30 5.34 -11.13
CA ILE A 210 21.54 6.75 -10.83
C ILE A 210 20.20 7.48 -10.87
N PHE A 211 19.89 8.24 -9.81
CA PHE A 211 18.90 9.30 -9.80
C PHE A 211 19.20 10.27 -10.96
N LYS A 212 18.74 9.96 -12.17
CA LYS A 212 18.73 10.91 -13.27
C LYS A 212 17.48 11.76 -13.07
N SER A 213 17.70 12.92 -12.44
CA SER A 213 16.81 14.06 -12.42
C SER A 213 16.43 14.50 -13.83
#